data_AF-A0AAW5HRI5-F1
#
_entry.id   AF-A0AAW5HRI5-F1
#
_cell.length_a   1.000
_cell.length_b   1.000
_cell.length_c   1.000
_cell.angle_alpha   90.00
_cell.angle_beta   90.00
_cell.angle_gamma   90.00
#
_symmetry.space_group_name_H-M   'P 1'
#
loop_
_entity.id
_entity.type
_entity.pdbx_description
1 polymer ?
#
loop_
_entity_poly.entity_id
_entity_poly.type
_entity_poly.pdbx_seq_one_letter_code
_entity_poly.pdbx_strand_id
1 'polypeptide(L)'
;MRSSHICTVERLKGESLSSYMFRFAKSNDQALDLKLVVSCSDGKCDQDFLNEHEMARRFADSGVTIPDCDDCDSIGKAAIVPARFRKSYCYECIAEGLINVKEFTWRLEWRLLYAPYCSTHNTLLRDAPESVALKYDFGRKVFESHWHADSFRERHDVVSEKDSALLALGARCQSTLLLRRSMISVDDRVRFDKFLISLMRALLMPDFHYSYIAHQISSWRGSECFPKYGRNFYVNYFFEIYRVSTFARGRAIYLVGLLMGWVTSQEAGAALDYNYHLIYSPDKIWERIDRNSSLKQWIKMDLERYGTSELSESHLLGRKYV
;
A
#
# COMPACT_ATOMS: atom_id res chain seq x y z
N MET A 1 40.07 19.18 18.05
CA MET A 1 38.73 18.59 18.21
C MET A 1 37.73 19.47 17.48
N ARG A 2 37.18 19.03 16.34
CA ARG A 2 36.06 19.73 15.71
C ARG A 2 34.83 19.42 16.56
N SER A 3 34.24 20.44 17.19
CA SER A 3 32.90 20.33 17.76
C SER A 3 31.97 19.99 16.61
N SER A 4 31.53 18.73 16.52
CA SER A 4 30.49 18.33 15.58
C SER A 4 29.18 18.92 16.11
N HIS A 5 28.83 20.11 15.63
CA HIS A 5 27.48 20.61 15.80
C HIS A 5 26.52 19.65 15.09
N ILE A 6 25.77 18.87 15.87
CA ILE A 6 24.68 18.07 15.35
C ILE A 6 23.57 19.04 14.95
N CYS A 7 23.25 19.08 13.66
CA CYS A 7 22.09 19.79 13.16
C CYS A 7 20.83 19.03 13.58
N THR A 8 19.94 19.70 14.29
CA THR A 8 18.61 19.20 14.61
C THR A 8 17.74 19.27 13.36
N VAL A 9 17.55 18.13 12.70
CA VAL A 9 16.55 17.97 11.64
C VAL A 9 15.23 17.59 12.30
N GLU A 10 14.17 18.34 12.04
CA GLU A 10 12.83 17.95 12.49
C GLU A 10 12.23 16.90 11.54
N ARG A 11 11.52 15.93 12.11
CA ARG A 11 10.72 14.96 11.35
C ARG A 11 9.45 15.64 10.86
N LEU A 12 9.19 15.55 9.56
CA LEU A 12 7.96 16.12 9.00
C LEU A 12 6.75 15.25 9.34
N LYS A 13 5.57 15.87 9.44
CA LYS A 13 4.32 15.14 9.67
C LYS A 13 4.04 14.10 8.58
N GLY A 14 3.86 12.84 8.98
CA GLY A 14 3.61 11.72 8.07
C GLY A 14 4.85 11.22 7.30
N GLU A 15 6.02 11.80 7.55
CA GLU A 15 7.29 11.32 7.01
C GLU A 15 7.63 9.95 7.57
N SER A 16 8.11 9.05 6.72
CA SER A 16 8.58 7.73 7.18
C SER A 16 9.91 7.86 7.93
N LEU A 17 10.20 6.93 8.83
CA LEU A 17 11.46 6.97 9.58
C LEU A 17 12.68 6.87 8.66
N SER A 18 12.60 6.04 7.61
CA SER A 18 13.64 5.93 6.59
C SER A 18 13.92 7.25 5.86
N SER A 19 12.89 8.05 5.57
CA SER A 19 13.03 9.40 4.99
C SER A 19 13.72 10.36 5.95
N TYR A 20 13.26 10.39 7.20
CA TYR A 20 13.82 11.22 8.24
C TYR A 20 15.30 10.90 8.47
N MET A 21 15.64 9.61 8.62
CA MET A 21 17.01 9.16 8.84
C MET A 21 17.95 9.54 7.69
N PHE A 22 17.47 9.42 6.45
CA PHE A 22 18.24 9.84 5.28
C PHE A 22 18.54 11.35 5.30
N ARG A 23 17.56 12.19 5.64
CA ARG A 23 17.74 13.64 5.79
C ARG A 23 18.68 14.01 6.93
N PHE A 24 18.51 13.35 8.08
CA PHE A 24 19.38 13.56 9.23
C PHE A 24 20.84 13.24 8.89
N ALA A 25 21.08 12.09 8.24
CA ALA A 25 22.40 11.68 7.75
C ALA A 25 23.05 12.76 6.88
N LYS A 26 22.32 13.17 5.83
CA LYS A 26 22.76 14.15 4.85
C LYS A 26 23.08 15.51 5.48
N SER A 27 22.27 15.96 6.44
CA SER A 27 22.40 17.29 7.07
C SER A 27 23.59 17.38 8.04
N ASN A 28 24.05 16.26 8.56
CA ASN A 28 25.12 16.22 9.56
C ASN A 28 26.49 15.89 8.96
N ASP A 29 26.59 15.75 7.63
CA ASP A 29 27.78 15.24 6.90
C ASP A 29 28.37 13.98 7.56
N GLN A 30 27.50 13.28 8.29
CA GLN A 30 27.79 11.96 8.77
C GLN A 30 27.75 11.16 7.48
N ALA A 31 28.91 10.60 7.09
CA ALA A 31 28.93 9.33 6.40
C ALA A 31 28.22 8.35 7.34
N LEU A 32 26.88 8.49 7.43
CA LEU A 32 26.06 7.75 8.35
C LEU A 32 26.42 6.34 8.03
N ASP A 33 26.89 5.62 9.04
CA ASP A 33 27.26 4.23 8.92
C ASP A 33 26.08 3.58 8.24
N LEU A 34 26.15 3.43 6.91
CA LEU A 34 25.00 3.06 6.10
C LEU A 34 24.55 1.70 6.60
N LYS A 35 25.43 0.94 7.29
CA LYS A 35 25.17 -0.21 8.15
C LYS A 35 24.02 -0.07 9.16
N LEU A 36 23.76 1.09 9.77
CA LEU A 36 22.58 1.32 10.60
C LEU A 36 21.30 1.37 9.77
N VAL A 37 21.36 1.89 8.54
CA VAL A 37 20.27 1.84 7.52
C VAL A 37 20.20 0.46 6.83
N VAL A 38 21.35 -0.21 6.66
CA VAL A 38 21.57 -1.43 5.86
C VAL A 38 21.33 -2.70 6.67
N SER A 39 21.57 -2.70 7.98
CA SER A 39 21.22 -3.84 8.86
C SER A 39 19.72 -4.16 8.85
N CYS A 40 18.91 -3.23 8.38
CA CYS A 40 17.48 -3.39 8.13
C CYS A 40 17.15 -3.73 6.65
N SER A 41 18.01 -3.36 5.68
CA SER A 41 17.80 -3.71 4.27
C SER A 41 17.99 -5.21 3.96
N ASP A 42 18.62 -5.97 4.86
CA ASP A 42 18.70 -7.45 4.78
C ASP A 42 17.36 -8.16 5.06
N GLY A 43 16.26 -7.41 5.18
CA GLY A 43 14.91 -7.95 5.31
C GLY A 43 14.56 -8.51 6.69
N LYS A 44 15.43 -8.34 7.69
CA LYS A 44 15.23 -8.85 9.06
C LYS A 44 14.52 -7.89 10.00
N CYS A 45 14.38 -6.61 9.62
CA CYS A 45 13.85 -5.56 10.50
C CYS A 45 13.40 -4.36 9.66
N ASP A 46 12.17 -3.88 9.85
CA ASP A 46 11.59 -2.79 9.06
C ASP A 46 11.62 -1.47 9.82
N GLN A 47 12.54 -0.56 9.46
CA GLN A 47 12.79 0.68 10.22
C GLN A 47 11.56 1.58 10.35
N ASP A 48 10.73 1.62 9.31
CA ASP A 48 9.52 2.44 9.32
C ASP A 48 8.45 1.92 10.29
N PHE A 49 8.61 0.69 10.80
CA PHE A 49 7.62 -0.03 11.61
C PHE A 49 8.24 -0.76 12.81
N LEU A 50 9.43 -0.34 13.25
CA LEU A 50 10.03 -0.80 14.49
C LEU A 50 9.17 -0.36 15.69
N ASN A 51 9.15 -1.16 16.76
CA ASN A 51 8.62 -0.65 18.03
C ASN A 51 9.60 0.37 18.62
N GLU A 52 9.07 1.29 19.41
CA GLU A 52 9.81 2.43 20.00
C GLU A 52 11.02 1.96 20.83
N HIS A 53 10.90 0.85 21.54
CA HIS A 53 11.98 0.24 22.31
C HIS A 53 13.12 -0.33 21.48
N GLU A 54 12.85 -0.84 20.27
CA GLU A 54 13.87 -1.37 19.35
C GLU A 54 14.54 -0.23 18.58
N MET A 55 13.78 0.82 18.25
CA MET A 55 14.34 2.07 17.77
C MET A 55 15.27 2.71 18.81
N ALA A 56 14.77 3.01 20.01
CA ALA A 56 15.55 3.65 21.07
C ALA A 56 16.83 2.86 21.41
N ARG A 57 16.77 1.52 21.46
CA ARG A 57 17.98 0.70 21.68
C ARG A 57 19.01 0.79 20.55
N ARG A 58 18.58 0.85 19.29
CA ARG A 58 19.50 0.95 18.14
C ARG A 58 20.13 2.34 18.00
N PHE A 59 19.43 3.38 18.46
CA PHE A 59 19.88 4.76 18.34
C PHE A 59 20.46 5.35 19.62
N ALA A 60 20.41 4.62 20.75
CA ALA A 60 20.98 5.05 22.03
C ALA A 60 22.45 5.49 21.93
N ASP A 61 23.24 4.79 21.10
CA ASP A 61 24.68 5.05 20.96
C ASP A 61 25.03 6.09 19.87
N SER A 62 24.05 6.53 19.07
CA SER A 62 24.29 7.45 17.94
C SER A 62 24.01 8.92 18.25
N GLY A 63 23.58 9.24 19.48
CA GLY A 63 23.27 10.62 19.91
C GLY A 63 22.08 11.22 19.15
N VAL A 64 21.31 10.41 18.44
CA VAL A 64 20.10 10.82 17.71
C VAL A 64 18.91 10.74 18.67
N THR A 65 18.31 11.89 18.98
CA THR A 65 17.00 11.91 19.63
C THR A 65 15.96 11.51 18.58
N ILE A 66 15.31 10.38 18.79
CA ILE A 66 14.17 9.98 17.97
C ILE A 66 12.99 10.84 18.43
N PRO A 67 12.40 11.68 17.57
CA PRO A 67 11.24 12.46 17.96
C PRO A 67 10.09 11.52 18.33
N ASP A 68 9.32 11.91 19.34
CA ASP A 68 8.10 11.21 19.76
C ASP A 68 7.26 10.88 18.53
N CYS A 69 6.93 9.61 18.43
CA CYS A 69 6.21 9.06 17.31
C CYS A 69 4.86 8.64 17.86
N ASP A 70 3.93 9.61 17.88
CA ASP A 70 2.58 9.45 18.42
C ASP A 70 1.84 8.21 17.86
N ASP A 71 2.25 7.71 16.69
CA ASP A 71 1.64 6.58 16.00
C ASP A 71 2.40 5.25 16.13
N CYS A 72 3.58 5.21 16.75
CA CYS A 72 4.51 4.07 16.74
C CYS A 72 3.91 2.73 17.19
N ASP A 73 3.15 2.74 18.28
CA ASP A 73 2.49 1.56 18.81
C ASP A 73 1.39 1.01 17.89
N SER A 74 0.74 1.90 17.14
CA SER A 74 -0.29 1.55 16.16
C SER A 74 0.31 1.09 14.82
N ILE A 75 1.51 1.58 14.51
CA ILE A 75 2.26 1.34 13.27
C ILE A 75 2.94 -0.04 13.30
N GLY A 76 3.56 -0.45 14.42
CA GLY A 76 4.25 -1.75 14.54
C GLY A 76 3.35 -2.99 14.32
N LYS A 77 2.03 -2.81 14.32
CA LYS A 77 1.03 -3.87 14.06
C LYS A 77 0.24 -3.66 12.75
N ALA A 78 0.57 -2.63 11.97
CA ALA A 78 -0.14 -2.30 10.73
C ALA A 78 0.16 -3.32 9.61
N ALA A 79 -0.76 -3.43 8.66
CA ALA A 79 -0.57 -4.23 7.46
C ALA A 79 0.31 -3.49 6.44
N ILE A 80 1.60 -3.85 6.38
CA ILE A 80 2.61 -3.13 5.60
C ILE A 80 3.09 -3.89 4.37
N VAL A 81 3.56 -3.14 3.37
CA VAL A 81 4.35 -3.63 2.25
C VAL A 81 5.78 -3.85 2.74
N PRO A 82 6.31 -5.09 2.68
CA PRO A 82 7.69 -5.38 3.06
C PRO A 82 8.69 -4.54 2.26
N ALA A 83 9.80 -4.16 2.87
CA ALA A 83 10.82 -3.28 2.28
C ALA A 83 11.19 -3.62 0.82
N ARG A 84 11.45 -4.89 0.52
CA ARG A 84 11.82 -5.36 -0.84
C ARG A 84 10.75 -5.13 -1.91
N PHE A 85 9.50 -4.87 -1.53
CA PHE A 85 8.39 -4.62 -2.45
C PHE A 85 7.92 -3.16 -2.43
N ARG A 86 8.57 -2.30 -1.62
CA ARG A 86 8.21 -0.88 -1.49
C ARG A 86 8.66 -0.12 -2.72
N LYS A 87 7.70 0.24 -3.56
CA LYS A 87 7.93 1.02 -4.79
C LYS A 87 6.95 2.16 -4.97
N SER A 88 5.92 2.24 -4.13
CA SER A 88 4.86 3.24 -4.19
C SER A 88 5.36 4.65 -3.83
N TYR A 89 4.91 5.65 -4.59
CA TYR A 89 5.14 7.06 -4.30
C TYR A 89 4.04 7.96 -4.88
N CYS A 90 3.90 9.16 -4.29
CA CYS A 90 3.11 10.25 -4.87
C CYS A 90 4.09 11.29 -5.44
N TYR A 91 3.96 11.64 -6.73
CA TYR A 91 4.88 12.61 -7.34
C TYR A 91 4.65 14.01 -6.78
N GLU A 92 3.38 14.39 -6.63
CA GLU A 92 2.95 15.69 -6.14
C GLU A 92 3.49 15.94 -4.73
N CYS A 93 3.41 14.97 -3.81
CA CYS A 93 4.03 15.09 -2.48
C CYS A 93 5.55 15.32 -2.55
N ILE A 94 6.26 14.64 -3.46
CA ILE A 94 7.72 14.78 -3.59
C ILE A 94 8.06 16.16 -4.16
N ALA A 95 7.32 16.61 -5.17
CA ALA A 95 7.48 17.93 -5.75
C ALA A 95 7.20 19.05 -4.74
N GLU A 96 6.11 18.94 -3.97
CA GLU A 96 5.79 19.87 -2.88
C GLU A 96 6.86 19.88 -1.79
N GLY A 97 7.40 18.72 -1.41
CA GLY A 97 8.53 18.63 -0.47
C GLY A 97 9.76 19.38 -0.98
N LEU A 98 10.10 19.22 -2.26
CA LEU A 98 11.21 19.95 -2.87
C LEU A 98 10.96 21.46 -2.92
N ILE A 99 9.72 21.89 -3.19
CA ILE A 99 9.37 23.32 -3.26
C ILE A 99 9.43 23.96 -1.87
N ASN A 100 8.77 23.34 -0.89
CA ASN A 100 8.47 23.94 0.41
C ASN A 100 9.61 23.78 1.43
N VAL A 101 10.25 22.60 1.47
CA VAL A 101 11.25 22.26 2.48
C VAL A 101 12.61 21.90 1.88
N LYS A 102 12.77 22.04 0.56
CA LYS A 102 14.00 21.75 -0.20
C LYS A 102 14.53 20.33 0.00
N GLU A 103 13.65 19.38 0.31
CA GLU A 103 14.01 17.99 0.58
C GLU A 103 13.06 17.01 -0.10
N PHE A 104 13.59 15.84 -0.48
CA PHE A 104 12.82 14.75 -1.09
C PHE A 104 12.30 13.82 -0.01
N THR A 105 11.15 14.14 0.56
CA THR A 105 10.55 13.33 1.62
C THR A 105 9.58 12.29 1.06
N TRP A 106 9.51 11.14 1.72
CA TRP A 106 8.52 10.12 1.40
C TRP A 106 7.71 9.74 2.63
N ARG A 107 6.45 9.38 2.39
CA ARG A 107 5.46 9.22 3.44
C ARG A 107 5.33 7.79 3.89
N LEU A 108 5.07 7.62 5.19
CA LEU A 108 4.85 6.32 5.80
C LEU A 108 3.63 5.61 5.21
N GLU A 109 2.55 6.37 4.98
CA GLU A 109 1.27 5.86 4.47
C GLU A 109 1.41 5.09 3.15
N TRP A 110 2.38 5.45 2.29
CA TRP A 110 2.62 4.79 1.02
C TRP A 110 3.06 3.33 1.19
N ARG A 111 3.51 2.97 2.39
CA ARG A 111 3.97 1.63 2.74
C ARG A 111 2.85 0.75 3.29
N LEU A 112 1.64 1.27 3.48
CA LEU A 112 0.49 0.48 3.95
C LEU A 112 -0.11 -0.31 2.79
N LEU A 113 -0.53 -1.55 3.05
CA LEU A 113 -1.13 -2.40 2.02
C LEU A 113 -2.48 -1.86 1.55
N TYR A 114 -3.26 -1.33 2.47
CA TYR A 114 -4.61 -0.82 2.26
C TYR A 114 -4.66 0.65 1.84
N ALA A 115 -3.52 1.32 1.67
CA ALA A 115 -3.45 2.72 1.24
C ALA A 115 -2.80 2.90 -0.15
N PRO A 116 -3.38 2.35 -1.24
CA PRO A 116 -2.85 2.52 -2.59
C PRO A 116 -3.05 3.93 -3.17
N TYR A 117 -3.81 4.81 -2.53
CA TYR A 117 -4.02 6.21 -2.92
C TYR A 117 -3.31 7.16 -1.95
N CYS A 118 -2.79 8.27 -2.45
CA CYS A 118 -2.26 9.34 -1.62
C CYS A 118 -3.40 10.02 -0.85
N SER A 119 -3.27 10.16 0.48
CA SER A 119 -4.30 10.82 1.29
C SER A 119 -4.37 12.33 1.09
N THR A 120 -3.26 12.94 0.64
CA THR A 120 -3.17 14.40 0.41
C THR A 120 -3.69 14.79 -0.96
N HIS A 121 -3.27 14.08 -2.01
CA HIS A 121 -3.63 14.42 -3.40
C HIS A 121 -4.84 13.63 -3.91
N ASN A 122 -5.29 12.63 -3.17
CA ASN A 122 -6.40 11.73 -3.56
C ASN A 122 -6.17 11.05 -4.93
N THR A 123 -4.90 10.84 -5.30
CA THR A 123 -4.47 10.20 -6.53
C THR A 123 -3.94 8.79 -6.25
N LEU A 124 -4.00 7.90 -7.25
CA LEU A 124 -3.37 6.59 -7.14
C LEU A 124 -1.85 6.75 -7.02
N LEU A 125 -1.24 6.07 -6.06
CA LEU A 125 0.21 6.05 -5.92
C LEU A 125 0.85 5.38 -7.15
N ARG A 126 1.96 5.93 -7.62
CA ARG A 126 2.76 5.40 -8.72
C ARG A 126 3.71 4.33 -8.20
N ASP A 127 4.04 3.33 -9.01
CA ASP A 127 5.01 2.29 -8.66
C ASP A 127 6.36 2.50 -9.35
N ALA A 128 7.40 2.87 -8.62
CA ALA A 128 8.75 3.01 -9.15
C ALA A 128 9.31 1.67 -9.69
N PRO A 129 10.19 1.70 -10.70
CA PRO A 129 10.93 0.50 -11.10
C PRO A 129 11.85 0.02 -9.97
N GLU A 130 12.12 -1.27 -9.92
CA GLU A 130 12.93 -1.90 -8.85
C GLU A 130 14.34 -1.28 -8.72
N SER A 131 14.94 -0.89 -9.84
CA SER A 131 16.24 -0.20 -9.90
C SER A 131 16.28 1.14 -9.15
N VAL A 132 15.10 1.74 -8.91
CA VAL A 132 14.91 2.99 -8.17
C VAL A 132 14.36 2.72 -6.77
N ALA A 133 13.39 1.80 -6.66
CA ALA A 133 12.65 1.51 -5.45
C ALA A 133 13.53 1.09 -4.25
N LEU A 134 14.63 0.39 -4.52
CA LEU A 134 15.53 -0.14 -3.50
C LEU A 134 16.67 0.83 -3.13
N LYS A 135 16.67 2.05 -3.66
CA LYS A 135 17.72 3.04 -3.37
C LYS A 135 17.46 3.75 -2.04
N TYR A 136 18.53 4.00 -1.29
CA TYR A 136 18.46 4.71 -0.01
C TYR A 136 17.97 6.15 -0.17
N ASP A 137 18.31 6.81 -1.28
CA ASP A 137 17.84 8.13 -1.67
C ASP A 137 16.57 8.06 -2.53
N PHE A 138 15.65 7.15 -2.18
CA PHE A 138 14.44 6.82 -2.95
C PHE A 138 13.71 8.05 -3.48
N GLY A 139 13.40 9.02 -2.62
CA GLY A 139 12.67 10.24 -2.99
C GLY A 139 13.34 11.03 -4.12
N ARG A 140 14.67 11.19 -4.06
CA ARG A 140 15.44 11.85 -5.11
C ARG A 140 15.42 11.03 -6.40
N LYS A 141 15.63 9.71 -6.30
CA LYS A 141 15.72 8.83 -7.47
C LYS A 141 14.40 8.71 -8.21
N VAL A 142 13.27 8.68 -7.52
CA VAL A 142 11.97 8.71 -8.19
C VAL A 142 11.70 10.06 -8.84
N PHE A 143 12.12 11.17 -8.23
CA PHE A 143 11.99 12.49 -8.85
C PHE A 143 12.80 12.60 -10.15
N GLU A 144 14.10 12.25 -10.09
CA GLU A 144 14.98 12.20 -11.27
C GLU A 144 14.39 11.28 -12.35
N SER A 145 13.96 10.08 -11.98
CA SER A 145 13.40 9.11 -12.93
C SER A 145 12.08 9.59 -13.55
N HIS A 146 11.22 10.24 -12.77
CA HIS A 146 9.93 10.75 -13.25
C HIS A 146 10.11 11.89 -14.24
N TRP A 147 11.14 12.73 -14.05
CA TRP A 147 11.46 13.83 -14.94
C TRP A 147 12.11 13.37 -16.26
N HIS A 148 12.95 12.34 -16.20
CA HIS A 148 13.75 11.90 -17.35
C HIS A 148 13.20 10.70 -18.13
N ALA A 149 12.23 9.94 -17.59
CA ALA A 149 11.72 8.73 -18.23
C ALA A 149 10.26 8.88 -18.72
N ASP A 150 10.10 9.50 -19.90
CA ASP A 150 8.78 9.77 -20.51
C ASP A 150 7.92 8.49 -20.64
N SER A 151 8.51 7.37 -21.10
CA SER A 151 7.79 6.11 -21.32
C SER A 151 7.23 5.45 -20.04
N PHE A 152 7.75 5.80 -18.86
CA PHE A 152 7.22 5.30 -17.59
C PHE A 152 6.04 6.15 -17.11
N ARG A 153 6.18 7.47 -17.22
CA ARG A 153 5.13 8.44 -16.89
C ARG A 153 3.90 8.21 -17.77
N GLU A 154 4.10 8.14 -19.09
CA GLU A 154 3.05 7.98 -20.09
C GLU A 154 2.21 6.72 -19.88
N ARG A 155 2.84 5.57 -19.55
CA ARG A 155 2.09 4.33 -19.32
C ARG A 155 1.15 4.43 -18.12
N HIS A 156 1.63 5.00 -17.02
CA HIS A 156 0.81 5.17 -15.82
C HIS A 156 -0.33 6.17 -16.06
N ASP A 157 -0.03 7.27 -16.74
CA ASP A 157 -1.00 8.35 -16.98
C ASP A 157 -2.11 7.88 -17.93
N VAL A 158 -1.75 7.22 -19.05
CA VAL A 158 -2.73 6.67 -20.00
C VAL A 158 -3.71 5.70 -19.32
N VAL A 159 -3.24 4.86 -18.39
CA VAL A 159 -4.14 3.96 -17.67
C VAL A 159 -4.92 4.67 -16.58
N SER A 160 -4.31 5.60 -15.87
CA SER A 160 -5.02 6.39 -14.85
C SER A 160 -6.12 7.25 -15.46
N GLU A 161 -5.92 7.77 -16.67
CA GLU A 161 -6.92 8.52 -17.42
C GLU A 161 -8.09 7.63 -17.84
N LYS A 162 -7.81 6.47 -18.46
CA LYS A 162 -8.83 5.50 -18.88
C LYS A 162 -9.67 4.98 -17.72
N ASP A 163 -9.05 4.77 -16.57
CA ASP A 163 -9.71 4.25 -15.37
C ASP A 163 -10.11 5.35 -14.38
N SER A 164 -10.04 6.63 -14.77
CA SER A 164 -10.16 7.77 -13.85
C SER A 164 -11.42 7.72 -12.96
N ALA A 165 -12.58 7.41 -13.53
CA ALA A 165 -13.82 7.25 -12.78
C ALA A 165 -13.75 6.11 -11.75
N LEU A 166 -13.18 4.96 -12.14
CA LEU A 166 -13.02 3.81 -11.27
C LEU A 166 -12.02 4.08 -10.13
N LEU A 167 -10.91 4.73 -10.45
CA LEU A 167 -9.89 5.12 -9.48
C LEU A 167 -10.43 6.16 -8.49
N ALA A 168 -11.29 7.08 -8.94
CA ALA A 168 -11.97 8.03 -8.05
C ALA A 168 -12.88 7.31 -7.04
N LEU A 169 -13.63 6.28 -7.48
CA LEU A 169 -14.40 5.43 -6.57
C LEU A 169 -13.50 4.69 -5.58
N GLY A 170 -12.37 4.13 -6.04
CA GLY A 170 -11.40 3.47 -5.17
C GLY A 170 -10.78 4.42 -4.13
N ALA A 171 -10.44 5.65 -4.51
CA ALA A 171 -9.93 6.67 -3.61
C ALA A 171 -10.97 7.05 -2.53
N ARG A 172 -12.24 7.19 -2.92
CA ARG A 172 -13.37 7.39 -1.99
C ARG A 172 -13.48 6.22 -0.99
N CYS A 173 -13.39 4.98 -1.47
CA CYS A 173 -13.41 3.80 -0.62
C CYS A 173 -12.26 3.78 0.40
N GLN A 174 -11.04 4.16 -0.02
CA GLN A 174 -9.91 4.29 0.89
C GLN A 174 -10.19 5.33 1.98
N SER A 175 -10.69 6.52 1.63
CA SER A 175 -11.02 7.56 2.61
C SER A 175 -12.07 7.07 3.61
N THR A 176 -13.09 6.35 3.15
CA THR A 176 -14.10 5.72 4.03
C THR A 176 -13.46 4.69 4.97
N LEU A 177 -12.54 3.86 4.47
CA LEU A 177 -11.82 2.88 5.29
C LEU A 177 -10.97 3.55 6.36
N LEU A 178 -10.21 4.58 6.00
CA LEU A 178 -9.37 5.31 6.94
C LEU A 178 -10.20 6.01 8.02
N LEU A 179 -11.34 6.59 7.64
CA LEU A 179 -12.28 7.19 8.59
C LEU A 179 -12.82 6.14 9.57
N ARG A 180 -13.34 5.01 9.08
CA ARG A 180 -13.85 3.93 9.94
C ARG A 180 -12.76 3.36 10.85
N ARG A 181 -11.55 3.17 10.32
CA ARG A 181 -10.39 2.73 11.10
C ARG A 181 -10.05 3.71 12.23
N SER A 182 -10.24 5.01 12.04
CA SER A 182 -9.99 6.03 13.07
C SER A 182 -11.00 5.98 14.22
N MET A 183 -12.21 5.46 13.98
CA MET A 183 -13.31 5.40 14.96
C MET A 183 -13.20 4.23 15.95
N ILE A 184 -12.27 3.30 15.74
CA ILE A 184 -12.10 2.10 16.57
C ILE A 184 -10.82 2.15 17.42
N SER A 185 -10.83 1.33 18.48
CA SER A 185 -9.71 1.15 19.41
C SER A 185 -8.45 0.64 18.70
N VAL A 186 -7.27 0.89 19.28
CA VAL A 186 -5.98 0.43 18.70
C VAL A 186 -5.94 -1.09 18.53
N ASP A 187 -6.49 -1.85 19.47
CA ASP A 187 -6.54 -3.32 19.38
C ASP A 187 -7.49 -3.80 18.28
N ASP A 188 -8.63 -3.12 18.10
CA ASP A 188 -9.55 -3.42 17.00
C ASP A 188 -9.00 -2.98 15.64
N ARG A 189 -8.14 -1.96 15.55
CA ARG A 189 -7.48 -1.56 14.29
C ARG A 189 -6.68 -2.72 13.68
N VAL A 190 -6.03 -3.54 14.51
CA VAL A 190 -5.29 -4.71 14.03
C VAL A 190 -6.23 -5.76 13.43
N ARG A 191 -7.39 -5.98 14.06
CA ARG A 191 -8.42 -6.89 13.54
C ARG A 191 -9.03 -6.34 12.26
N PHE A 192 -9.39 -5.07 12.25
CA PHE A 192 -9.87 -4.34 11.07
C PHE A 192 -8.90 -4.46 9.90
N ASP A 193 -7.60 -4.20 10.11
CA ASP A 193 -6.58 -4.31 9.08
C ASP A 193 -6.50 -5.75 8.55
N LYS A 194 -6.52 -6.77 9.43
CA LYS A 194 -6.48 -8.18 9.01
C LYS A 194 -7.73 -8.58 8.21
N PHE A 195 -8.92 -8.14 8.62
CA PHE A 195 -10.16 -8.37 7.87
C PHE A 195 -10.06 -7.78 6.46
N LEU A 196 -9.65 -6.52 6.36
CA LEU A 196 -9.49 -5.81 5.09
C LEU A 196 -8.46 -6.51 4.19
N ILE A 197 -7.30 -6.91 4.74
CA ILE A 197 -6.27 -7.62 3.99
C ILE A 197 -6.76 -8.98 3.51
N SER A 198 -7.54 -9.72 4.30
CA SER A 198 -8.11 -11.01 3.85
C SER A 198 -9.08 -10.81 2.69
N LEU A 199 -9.92 -9.77 2.72
CA LEU A 199 -10.73 -9.40 1.55
C LEU A 199 -9.87 -9.05 0.34
N MET A 200 -8.90 -8.15 0.49
CA MET A 200 -8.03 -7.74 -0.61
C MET A 200 -7.27 -8.91 -1.22
N ARG A 201 -6.76 -9.85 -0.40
CA ARG A 201 -6.09 -11.07 -0.88
C ARG A 201 -7.00 -11.92 -1.74
N ALA A 202 -8.22 -12.17 -1.29
CA ALA A 202 -9.19 -12.95 -2.06
C ALA A 202 -9.54 -12.26 -3.38
N LEU A 203 -9.71 -10.94 -3.34
CA LEU A 203 -9.99 -10.14 -4.52
C LEU A 203 -8.80 -10.11 -5.48
N LEU A 204 -7.56 -10.19 -5.01
CA LEU A 204 -6.37 -10.22 -5.88
C LEU A 204 -6.07 -11.61 -6.48
N MET A 205 -6.90 -12.62 -6.21
CA MET A 205 -6.70 -13.96 -6.76
C MET A 205 -6.91 -14.02 -8.28
N PRO A 206 -6.39 -15.06 -8.96
CA PRO A 206 -6.42 -15.13 -10.42
C PRO A 206 -7.75 -14.97 -11.13
N ASP A 207 -8.83 -15.39 -10.48
CA ASP A 207 -10.18 -15.27 -11.02
C ASP A 207 -10.64 -13.81 -11.16
N PHE A 208 -9.93 -12.87 -10.55
CA PHE A 208 -10.15 -11.44 -10.63
C PHE A 208 -9.15 -10.70 -11.53
N HIS A 209 -8.21 -11.39 -12.18
CA HIS A 209 -7.17 -10.75 -13.00
C HIS A 209 -7.70 -9.83 -14.11
N TYR A 210 -8.80 -10.20 -14.76
CA TYR A 210 -9.44 -9.34 -15.77
C TYR A 210 -10.03 -8.06 -15.17
N SER A 211 -10.35 -8.09 -13.88
CA SER A 211 -10.71 -6.91 -13.09
C SER A 211 -9.50 -6.06 -12.75
N TYR A 212 -8.28 -6.40 -13.18
CA TYR A 212 -7.05 -5.63 -12.95
C TYR A 212 -6.31 -5.25 -14.24
N ILE A 213 -6.43 -6.04 -15.31
CA ILE A 213 -5.55 -5.91 -16.49
C ILE A 213 -6.32 -6.29 -17.77
N ALA A 214 -6.74 -5.31 -18.55
CA ALA A 214 -7.14 -5.52 -19.95
C ALA A 214 -6.09 -5.03 -20.97
N HIS A 215 -5.22 -4.07 -20.61
CA HIS A 215 -4.45 -3.34 -21.64
C HIS A 215 -2.96 -3.09 -21.36
N GLN A 216 -2.40 -3.51 -20.22
CA GLN A 216 -1.15 -2.89 -19.76
C GLN A 216 0.08 -3.76 -19.64
N ILE A 217 0.07 -5.01 -20.10
CA ILE A 217 1.28 -5.81 -19.98
C ILE A 217 1.51 -6.67 -21.23
N SER A 218 2.27 -6.12 -22.17
CA SER A 218 2.93 -6.88 -23.25
C SER A 218 3.91 -7.94 -22.74
N SER A 219 4.25 -7.90 -21.44
CA SER A 219 5.09 -8.88 -20.72
C SER A 219 4.33 -9.79 -19.73
N TRP A 220 2.99 -9.72 -19.64
CA TRP A 220 2.22 -10.59 -18.75
C TRP A 220 1.75 -11.80 -19.52
N ARG A 221 2.23 -12.98 -19.11
CA ARG A 221 1.95 -14.25 -19.79
C ARG A 221 0.56 -14.81 -19.46
N GLY A 222 -0.43 -13.96 -19.17
CA GLY A 222 -1.76 -14.44 -18.83
C GLY A 222 -1.80 -15.32 -17.58
N SER A 223 -2.75 -16.25 -17.56
CA SER A 223 -2.86 -17.35 -16.61
C SER A 223 -1.62 -18.26 -16.54
N GLU A 224 -0.62 -18.10 -17.42
CA GLU A 224 0.61 -18.90 -17.39
C GLU A 224 1.58 -18.48 -16.28
N CYS A 225 1.47 -17.24 -15.76
CA CYS A 225 2.25 -16.78 -14.59
C CYS A 225 1.82 -17.47 -13.28
N PHE A 226 0.64 -18.10 -13.29
CA PHE A 226 0.11 -18.89 -12.19
C PHE A 226 0.06 -20.33 -12.71
N PRO A 227 1.12 -21.13 -12.56
CA PRO A 227 1.13 -22.49 -13.10
C PRO A 227 -0.16 -23.19 -12.66
N LYS A 228 -1.00 -23.53 -13.66
CA LYS A 228 -2.35 -24.10 -13.53
C LYS A 228 -2.47 -24.91 -12.24
N TYR A 229 -3.12 -24.31 -11.23
CA TYR A 229 -3.72 -24.92 -10.04
C TYR A 229 -3.04 -26.16 -9.41
N GLY A 230 -1.72 -26.21 -9.37
CA GLY A 230 -1.01 -27.39 -8.83
C GLY A 230 -0.43 -27.19 -7.43
N ARG A 231 0.35 -26.13 -7.22
CA ARG A 231 1.16 -25.95 -5.99
C ARG A 231 1.33 -24.49 -5.50
N ASN A 232 0.78 -23.50 -6.20
CA ASN A 232 1.03 -22.07 -5.91
C ASN A 232 -0.20 -21.27 -5.44
N PHE A 233 -1.41 -21.84 -5.37
CA PHE A 233 -2.61 -21.07 -4.99
C PHE A 233 -2.52 -20.48 -3.57
N TYR A 234 -2.09 -21.29 -2.60
CA TYR A 234 -1.86 -20.86 -1.22
C TYR A 234 -0.81 -19.74 -1.14
N VAL A 235 0.34 -19.94 -1.79
CA VAL A 235 1.43 -18.94 -1.82
C VAL A 235 0.91 -17.63 -2.40
N ASN A 236 0.14 -17.70 -3.48
CA ASN A 236 -0.40 -16.50 -4.11
C ASN A 236 -1.42 -15.79 -3.22
N TYR A 237 -2.33 -16.51 -2.57
CA TYR A 237 -3.28 -15.88 -1.64
C TYR A 237 -2.58 -15.06 -0.55
N PHE A 238 -1.50 -15.58 0.04
CA PHE A 238 -0.80 -14.86 1.12
C PHE A 238 0.19 -13.81 0.63
N PHE A 239 0.87 -14.04 -0.50
CA PHE A 239 2.00 -13.22 -0.93
C PHE A 239 1.69 -12.24 -2.07
N GLU A 240 0.64 -12.46 -2.86
CA GLU A 240 0.39 -11.69 -4.08
C GLU A 240 0.11 -10.22 -3.76
N ILE A 241 -0.60 -9.94 -2.66
CA ILE A 241 -0.88 -8.58 -2.19
C ILE A 241 0.37 -7.69 -2.02
N TYR A 242 1.53 -8.29 -1.73
CA TYR A 242 2.78 -7.56 -1.61
C TYR A 242 3.46 -7.29 -2.96
N ARG A 243 3.21 -8.11 -3.98
CA ARG A 243 3.91 -8.09 -5.28
C ARG A 243 3.18 -7.24 -6.33
N VAL A 244 1.86 -7.21 -6.24
CA VAL A 244 0.99 -6.50 -7.18
C VAL A 244 1.22 -5.00 -7.17
N SER A 245 0.82 -4.35 -8.26
CA SER A 245 0.89 -2.90 -8.37
C SER A 245 -0.04 -2.18 -7.40
N THR A 246 0.22 -0.89 -7.16
CA THR A 246 -0.72 0.02 -6.51
C THR A 246 -2.06 0.05 -7.23
N PHE A 247 -2.06 -0.02 -8.57
CA PHE A 247 -3.28 -0.09 -9.37
C PHE A 247 -4.16 -1.30 -9.04
N ALA A 248 -3.57 -2.50 -8.97
CA ALA A 248 -4.30 -3.70 -8.60
C ALA A 248 -4.85 -3.61 -7.16
N ARG A 249 -4.04 -3.09 -6.21
CA ARG A 249 -4.51 -2.83 -4.84
C ARG A 249 -5.63 -1.78 -4.81
N GLY A 250 -5.53 -0.73 -5.63
CA GLY A 250 -6.53 0.33 -5.75
C GLY A 250 -7.86 -0.20 -6.27
N ARG A 251 -7.84 -1.08 -7.28
CA ARG A 251 -9.04 -1.78 -7.75
C ARG A 251 -9.56 -2.78 -6.72
N ALA A 252 -8.71 -3.47 -5.97
CA ALA A 252 -9.15 -4.33 -4.87
C ALA A 252 -9.89 -3.52 -3.78
N ILE A 253 -9.41 -2.32 -3.43
CA ILE A 253 -10.11 -1.39 -2.52
C ILE A 253 -11.47 -0.96 -3.07
N TYR A 254 -11.56 -0.67 -4.37
CA TYR A 254 -12.84 -0.41 -5.03
C TYR A 254 -13.80 -1.61 -4.89
N LEU A 255 -13.33 -2.84 -5.14
CA LEU A 255 -14.14 -4.05 -5.01
C LEU A 255 -14.57 -4.32 -3.56
N VAL A 256 -13.72 -4.00 -2.57
CA VAL A 256 -14.13 -3.97 -1.16
C VAL A 256 -15.26 -2.97 -0.97
N GLY A 257 -15.16 -1.77 -1.53
CA GLY A 257 -16.22 -0.76 -1.46
C GLY A 257 -17.54 -1.23 -2.07
N LEU A 258 -17.49 -1.99 -3.16
CA LEU A 258 -18.68 -2.64 -3.74
C LEU A 258 -19.29 -3.67 -2.78
N LEU A 259 -18.47 -4.57 -2.22
CA LEU A 259 -18.93 -5.55 -1.24
C LEU A 259 -19.54 -4.87 0.00
N MET A 260 -19.01 -3.73 0.42
CA MET A 260 -19.48 -2.99 1.59
C MET A 260 -20.64 -2.04 1.29
N GLY A 261 -21.07 -1.92 0.04
CA GLY A 261 -22.14 -1.00 -0.38
C GLY A 261 -21.77 0.48 -0.37
N TRP A 262 -20.48 0.83 -0.28
CA TRP A 262 -20.00 2.22 -0.40
C TRP A 262 -19.93 2.69 -1.85
N VAL A 263 -19.95 1.73 -2.77
CA VAL A 263 -20.13 1.93 -4.20
C VAL A 263 -21.33 1.12 -4.62
N THR A 264 -22.30 1.77 -5.24
CA THR A 264 -23.48 1.09 -5.78
C THR A 264 -23.15 0.39 -7.09
N SER A 265 -23.91 -0.63 -7.47
CA SER A 265 -23.76 -1.27 -8.78
C SER A 265 -24.01 -0.32 -9.95
N GLN A 266 -24.81 0.73 -9.74
CA GLN A 266 -25.02 1.78 -10.74
C GLN A 266 -23.78 2.66 -10.92
N GLU A 267 -23.18 3.14 -9.83
CA GLU A 267 -21.92 3.90 -9.89
C GLU A 267 -20.80 3.07 -10.50
N ALA A 268 -20.70 1.80 -10.09
CA ALA A 268 -19.76 0.86 -10.70
C ALA A 268 -20.00 0.76 -12.21
N GLY A 269 -21.23 0.44 -12.64
CA GLY A 269 -21.58 0.31 -14.06
C GLY A 269 -21.27 1.56 -14.89
N ALA A 270 -21.50 2.75 -14.34
CA ALA A 270 -21.19 4.02 -15.00
C ALA A 270 -19.68 4.29 -15.11
N ALA A 271 -18.88 3.80 -14.17
CA ALA A 271 -17.42 3.92 -14.21
C ALA A 271 -16.75 2.91 -15.15
N LEU A 272 -17.48 1.89 -15.63
CA LEU A 272 -16.98 0.90 -16.57
C LEU A 272 -17.20 1.36 -18.02
N ASP A 273 -16.24 2.12 -18.57
CA ASP A 273 -16.26 2.47 -19.99
C ASP A 273 -15.92 1.21 -20.83
N TYR A 274 -16.96 0.54 -21.34
CA TYR A 274 -16.94 -0.60 -22.27
C TYR A 274 -16.09 -1.85 -21.93
N ASN A 275 -15.71 -2.09 -20.67
CA ASN A 275 -14.97 -3.31 -20.33
C ASN A 275 -15.89 -4.42 -19.79
N TYR A 276 -16.32 -5.34 -20.67
CA TYR A 276 -17.24 -6.45 -20.35
C TYR A 276 -16.74 -7.39 -19.23
N HIS A 277 -15.44 -7.35 -18.90
CA HIS A 277 -14.83 -8.22 -17.90
C HIS A 277 -14.77 -7.63 -16.49
N LEU A 278 -15.11 -6.34 -16.33
CA LEU A 278 -15.06 -5.64 -15.05
C LEU A 278 -16.25 -6.01 -14.15
N ILE A 279 -15.96 -6.14 -12.85
CA ILE A 279 -16.96 -6.51 -11.85
C ILE A 279 -17.67 -5.26 -11.35
N TYR A 280 -19.01 -5.26 -11.44
CA TYR A 280 -19.87 -4.16 -11.04
C TYR A 280 -20.93 -4.55 -9.98
N SER A 281 -20.95 -5.80 -9.53
CA SER A 281 -21.89 -6.24 -8.50
C SER A 281 -21.24 -7.16 -7.46
N PRO A 282 -21.71 -7.10 -6.19
CA PRO A 282 -21.24 -8.01 -5.13
C PRO A 282 -21.45 -9.49 -5.48
N ASP A 283 -22.58 -9.85 -6.09
CA ASP A 283 -22.88 -11.24 -6.45
C ASP A 283 -21.82 -11.83 -7.40
N LYS A 284 -21.31 -11.04 -8.34
CA LYS A 284 -20.24 -11.47 -9.27
C LYS A 284 -18.90 -11.66 -8.58
N ILE A 285 -18.65 -10.95 -7.48
CA ILE A 285 -17.48 -11.16 -6.62
C ILE A 285 -17.61 -12.51 -5.91
N TRP A 286 -18.74 -12.75 -5.25
CA TRP A 286 -18.97 -14.00 -4.52
C TRP A 286 -19.00 -15.21 -5.45
N GLU A 287 -19.62 -15.10 -6.64
CA GLU A 287 -19.60 -16.16 -7.65
C GLU A 287 -18.16 -16.59 -7.98
N ARG A 288 -17.22 -15.64 -8.09
CA ARG A 288 -15.81 -15.94 -8.37
C ARG A 288 -15.09 -16.56 -7.16
N ILE A 289 -15.33 -16.05 -5.95
CA ILE A 289 -14.74 -16.62 -4.72
C ILE A 289 -15.23 -18.07 -4.51
N ASP A 290 -16.52 -18.32 -4.72
CA ASP A 290 -17.17 -19.60 -4.48
C ASP A 290 -16.75 -20.71 -5.45
N ARG A 291 -16.17 -20.37 -6.61
CA ARG A 291 -15.57 -21.36 -7.53
C ARG A 291 -14.40 -22.12 -6.91
N ASN A 292 -13.78 -21.58 -5.87
CA ASN A 292 -12.68 -22.21 -5.16
C ASN A 292 -13.06 -22.47 -3.70
N SER A 293 -13.33 -23.73 -3.37
CA SER A 293 -13.76 -24.13 -2.02
C SER A 293 -12.75 -23.80 -0.93
N SER A 294 -11.44 -23.91 -1.21
CA SER A 294 -10.39 -23.55 -0.26
C SER A 294 -10.37 -22.05 0.01
N LEU A 295 -10.44 -21.22 -1.03
CA LEU A 295 -10.52 -19.76 -0.90
C LEU A 295 -11.75 -19.35 -0.10
N LYS A 296 -12.91 -19.91 -0.44
CA LYS A 296 -14.18 -19.68 0.27
C LYS A 296 -14.06 -20.01 1.76
N GLN A 297 -13.44 -21.14 2.10
CA GLN A 297 -13.27 -21.53 3.50
C GLN A 297 -12.29 -20.60 4.24
N TRP A 298 -11.15 -20.26 3.63
CA TRP A 298 -10.14 -19.39 4.25
C TRP A 298 -10.66 -17.98 4.47
N ILE A 299 -11.30 -17.38 3.46
CA ILE A 299 -11.85 -16.05 3.59
C ILE A 299 -12.93 -16.05 4.68
N LYS A 300 -13.82 -17.05 4.72
CA LYS A 300 -14.82 -17.18 5.79
C LYS A 300 -14.18 -17.19 7.18
N MET A 301 -13.20 -18.06 7.40
CA MET A 301 -12.54 -18.16 8.70
C MET A 301 -11.83 -16.86 9.11
N ASP A 302 -11.16 -16.20 8.18
CA ASP A 302 -10.48 -14.93 8.45
C ASP A 302 -11.48 -13.82 8.78
N LEU A 303 -12.56 -13.71 8.01
CA LEU A 303 -13.56 -12.66 8.19
C LEU A 303 -14.35 -12.83 9.51
N GLU A 304 -14.73 -14.07 9.86
CA GLU A 304 -15.33 -14.39 11.17
C GLU A 304 -14.39 -14.01 12.33
N ARG A 305 -13.09 -14.33 12.20
CA ARG A 305 -12.10 -14.08 13.24
C ARG A 305 -11.78 -12.59 13.43
N TYR A 306 -11.71 -11.84 12.35
CA TYR A 306 -11.19 -10.48 12.33
C TYR A 306 -12.28 -9.40 12.26
N GLY A 307 -13.56 -9.77 12.24
CA GLY A 307 -14.66 -8.81 12.24
C GLY A 307 -14.62 -7.83 13.42
N THR A 308 -15.01 -6.59 13.17
CA THR A 308 -15.09 -5.47 14.14
C THR A 308 -16.46 -4.78 14.02
N SER A 309 -16.76 -3.84 14.91
CA SER A 309 -18.01 -3.05 14.81
C SER A 309 -18.13 -2.23 13.53
N GLU A 310 -17.01 -1.84 12.92
CA GLU A 310 -16.99 -1.02 11.70
C GLU A 310 -16.82 -1.83 10.41
N LEU A 311 -16.33 -3.06 10.50
CA LEU A 311 -16.02 -3.91 9.36
C LEU A 311 -16.16 -5.38 9.76
N SER A 312 -17.26 -6.01 9.34
CA SER A 312 -17.59 -7.40 9.67
C SER A 312 -18.35 -8.08 8.53
N GLU A 313 -18.57 -9.40 8.65
CA GLU A 313 -19.30 -10.17 7.63
C GLU A 313 -20.74 -9.70 7.40
N SER A 314 -21.42 -9.23 8.45
CA SER A 314 -22.81 -8.77 8.33
C SER A 314 -22.97 -7.52 7.47
N HIS A 315 -21.88 -6.80 7.23
CA HIS A 315 -21.86 -5.62 6.35
C HIS A 315 -21.66 -5.97 4.88
N LEU A 316 -21.31 -7.22 4.55
CA LEU A 316 -21.00 -7.62 3.17
C LEU A 316 -22.28 -7.90 2.38
N LEU A 317 -22.50 -7.13 1.31
CA LEU A 317 -23.57 -7.33 0.34
C LEU A 317 -23.33 -8.58 -0.52
N GLY A 318 -24.43 -9.14 -1.07
CA GLY A 318 -24.40 -10.31 -1.96
C GLY A 318 -24.11 -11.65 -1.28
N ARG A 319 -23.67 -11.64 -0.01
CA ARG A 319 -23.45 -12.84 0.79
C ARG A 319 -24.73 -13.17 1.56
N LYS A 320 -25.66 -13.91 0.93
CA LYS A 320 -26.80 -14.49 1.66
C LYS A 320 -26.32 -15.72 2.41
N TYR A 321 -25.90 -15.55 3.66
CA TYR A 321 -25.93 -16.69 4.59
C TYR A 321 -27.37 -16.88 5.05
N VAL A 322 -27.97 -17.98 4.59
CA VAL A 322 -29.01 -18.70 5.34
C VAL A 322 -28.30 -19.88 6.01
#